data_AF-A0A7D5HRM9-F1
#
_entry.id   AF-A0A7D5HRM9-F1
#
_cell.length_a   1.000
_cell.length_b   1.000
_cell.length_c   1.000
_cell.angle_alpha   90.00
_cell.angle_beta   90.00
_cell.angle_gamma   90.00
#
_symmetry.space_group_name_H-M   'P 1'
#
loop_
_entity.id
_entity.type
_entity.pdbx_description
1 polymer ?
#
loop_
_entity_poly.entity_id
_entity_poly.type
_entity_poly.pdbx_seq_one_letter_code
_entity_poly.pdbx_strand_id
1 'polypeptide(L)'
;MFGKMIKSILFVTVTTLSISSMVNAKPMTKNLTVDQIADGLANGIYSKKDLSDALVKGLPNVIGFMAYTMFLSGKDSQEVWDLARRAHTGKNAVGTLVMGMLLVSEQINMYENGGEQRRRDSRAQGYFLIHDACSNKVEQILRRDPSIKDLCKDAKEQINDERNYK
;
A
#
# COMPACT_ATOMS: atom_id res chain seq x y z
N MET A 1 -14.74 67.04 -30.54
CA MET A 1 -14.15 65.90 -31.28
C MET A 1 -14.54 64.61 -30.57
N PHE A 2 -15.59 63.95 -31.06
CA PHE A 2 -15.91 62.56 -30.78
C PHE A 2 -14.73 61.70 -31.22
N GLY A 3 -14.09 61.01 -30.27
CA GLY A 3 -12.78 60.44 -30.53
C GLY A 3 -12.48 59.22 -29.68
N LYS A 4 -12.94 58.08 -30.21
CA LYS A 4 -12.27 56.77 -30.19
C LYS A 4 -12.70 55.75 -29.14
N MET A 5 -13.50 54.83 -29.68
CA MET A 5 -13.29 53.38 -29.67
C MET A 5 -13.82 52.56 -28.49
N ILE A 6 -15.05 52.11 -28.73
CA ILE A 6 -15.60 50.80 -28.39
C ILE A 6 -14.57 49.67 -28.61
N LYS A 7 -14.27 48.93 -27.55
CA LYS A 7 -14.06 47.47 -27.56
C LYS A 7 -14.97 46.96 -26.42
N SER A 8 -16.21 46.52 -26.63
CA SER A 8 -16.54 45.26 -27.33
C SER A 8 -15.43 44.24 -27.10
N ILE A 9 -15.58 43.17 -26.34
CA ILE A 9 -16.71 42.28 -26.12
C ILE A 9 -16.21 41.39 -24.97
N LEU A 10 -17.10 41.05 -24.03
CA LEU A 10 -17.37 39.69 -23.55
C LEU A 10 -17.79 39.73 -22.09
N PHE A 11 -19.07 40.08 -21.92
CA PHE A 11 -19.89 39.52 -20.87
C PHE A 11 -19.81 37.98 -20.98
N VAL A 12 -19.07 37.34 -20.09
CA VAL A 12 -19.46 36.02 -19.60
C VAL A 12 -19.47 36.14 -18.09
N THR A 13 -20.64 36.54 -17.60
CA THR A 13 -21.17 36.02 -16.34
C THR A 13 -20.69 34.58 -16.16
N VAL A 14 -19.77 34.37 -15.23
CA VAL A 14 -19.50 33.03 -14.70
C VAL A 14 -20.71 32.67 -13.84
N THR A 15 -21.80 32.34 -14.53
CA THR A 15 -22.90 31.56 -13.98
C THR A 15 -22.31 30.27 -13.46
N THR A 16 -22.12 30.22 -12.15
CA THR A 16 -22.56 29.11 -11.31
C THR A 16 -22.69 27.77 -12.04
N LEU A 17 -21.57 27.12 -12.32
CA LEU A 17 -21.55 25.67 -12.32
C LEU A 17 -21.34 25.23 -10.88
N SER A 18 -22.38 25.43 -10.06
CA SER A 18 -22.70 24.49 -9.00
C SER A 18 -23.13 23.18 -9.66
N ILE A 19 -22.21 22.54 -10.39
CA ILE A 19 -22.34 21.12 -10.66
C ILE A 19 -22.09 20.48 -9.31
N SER A 20 -23.20 20.25 -8.62
CA SER A 20 -23.35 19.19 -7.64
C SER A 20 -23.03 17.88 -8.34
N SER A 21 -21.78 17.64 -8.70
CA SER A 21 -21.29 16.29 -8.79
C SER A 21 -21.22 15.84 -7.34
N MET A 22 -22.35 15.32 -6.87
CA MET A 22 -22.30 14.11 -6.08
C MET A 22 -21.39 13.16 -6.87
N VAL A 23 -20.08 13.25 -6.63
CA VAL A 23 -19.11 12.24 -7.03
C VAL A 23 -19.56 11.05 -6.20
N ASN A 24 -20.46 10.27 -6.81
CA ASN A 24 -21.04 9.11 -6.19
C ASN A 24 -19.86 8.18 -5.97
N ALA A 25 -19.38 8.15 -4.72
CA ALA A 25 -18.22 7.38 -4.31
C ALA A 25 -18.45 5.94 -4.77
N LYS A 26 -17.64 5.46 -5.71
CA LYS A 26 -17.83 4.13 -6.27
C LYS A 26 -17.34 3.14 -5.21
N PRO A 27 -18.22 2.29 -4.65
CA PRO A 27 -17.82 1.44 -3.55
C PRO A 27 -16.73 0.47 -4.02
N MET A 28 -15.57 0.52 -3.35
CA MET A 28 -14.54 -0.50 -3.49
C MET A 28 -15.07 -1.83 -2.95
N THR A 29 -15.00 -2.88 -3.77
CA THR A 29 -15.43 -4.22 -3.37
C THR A 29 -14.37 -4.89 -2.49
N LYS A 30 -14.79 -5.82 -1.63
CA LYS A 30 -13.89 -6.52 -0.70
C LYS A 30 -12.84 -7.38 -1.41
N ASN A 31 -13.08 -7.74 -2.66
CA ASN A 31 -12.28 -8.69 -3.43
C ASN A 31 -11.40 -8.04 -4.50
N LEU A 32 -11.22 -6.71 -4.45
CA LEU A 32 -10.29 -6.05 -5.37
C LEU A 32 -8.87 -6.56 -5.12
N THR A 33 -8.18 -6.93 -6.20
CA THR A 33 -6.74 -7.20 -6.17
C THR A 33 -5.97 -5.88 -6.06
N VAL A 34 -4.70 -5.95 -5.63
CA VAL A 34 -3.83 -4.77 -5.59
C VAL A 34 -3.73 -4.08 -6.95
N ASP A 35 -3.53 -4.84 -8.02
CA ASP A 35 -3.51 -4.32 -9.39
C ASP A 35 -4.81 -3.60 -9.75
N GLN A 36 -5.98 -4.14 -9.39
CA GLN A 36 -7.26 -3.50 -9.67
C GLN A 36 -7.44 -2.19 -8.88
N ILE A 37 -6.90 -2.11 -7.67
CA ILE A 37 -6.90 -0.87 -6.88
C ILE A 37 -5.99 0.16 -7.55
N ALA A 38 -4.75 -0.24 -7.90
CA ALA A 38 -3.77 0.63 -8.55
C ALA A 38 -4.27 1.14 -9.92
N ASP A 39 -4.77 0.25 -10.78
CA ASP A 39 -5.33 0.59 -12.08
C ASP A 39 -6.59 1.46 -11.93
N GLY A 40 -7.44 1.17 -10.96
CA GLY A 40 -8.63 1.97 -10.70
C GLY A 40 -8.29 3.39 -10.26
N LEU A 41 -7.24 3.58 -9.45
CA LEU A 41 -6.75 4.90 -9.07
C LEU A 41 -6.10 5.63 -10.26
N ALA A 42 -5.26 4.94 -11.04
CA ALA A 42 -4.57 5.53 -12.20
C ALA A 42 -5.54 5.99 -13.29
N ASN A 43 -6.62 5.25 -13.51
CA ASN A 43 -7.65 5.57 -14.51
C ASN A 43 -8.77 6.47 -13.97
N GLY A 44 -8.67 6.97 -12.73
CA GLY A 44 -9.70 7.82 -12.12
C GLY A 44 -11.03 7.11 -11.85
N ILE A 45 -11.06 5.77 -11.87
CA ILE A 45 -12.24 4.96 -11.49
C ILE A 45 -12.49 5.06 -9.98
N TYR A 46 -11.41 5.15 -9.20
CA TYR A 46 -11.44 5.39 -7.77
C TYR A 46 -10.75 6.70 -7.42
N SER A 47 -11.31 7.40 -6.45
CA SER A 47 -10.76 8.62 -5.85
C SER A 47 -10.05 8.32 -4.53
N LYS A 48 -9.32 9.33 -4.02
CA LYS A 48 -8.76 9.28 -2.65
C LYS A 48 -9.85 9.10 -1.58
N LYS A 49 -11.06 9.62 -1.83
CA LYS A 49 -12.20 9.45 -0.92
C LYS A 49 -12.66 8.00 -0.87
N ASP A 50 -12.78 7.34 -2.03
CA ASP A 50 -13.16 5.92 -2.10
C ASP A 50 -12.17 5.02 -1.35
N LEU A 51 -10.88 5.33 -1.47
CA LEU A 51 -9.81 4.64 -0.76
C LEU A 51 -9.91 4.86 0.76
N SER A 52 -10.17 6.09 1.19
CA SER A 52 -10.37 6.42 2.61
C SER A 52 -11.58 5.70 3.20
N ASP A 53 -12.71 5.70 2.50
CA ASP A 53 -13.93 5.00 2.92
C ASP A 53 -13.68 3.49 3.04
N ALA A 54 -12.91 2.90 2.11
CA ALA A 54 -12.54 1.50 2.14
C ALA A 54 -11.58 1.15 3.31
N LEU A 55 -10.67 2.06 3.65
CA LEU A 55 -9.78 1.92 4.82
C LEU A 55 -10.57 1.97 6.14
N VAL A 56 -11.54 2.88 6.25
CA VAL A 56 -12.45 2.98 7.41
C VAL A 56 -13.28 1.71 7.54
N LYS A 57 -13.77 1.15 6.41
CA LYS A 57 -14.49 -0.14 6.37
C LYS A 57 -13.61 -1.36 6.66
N GLY A 58 -12.30 -1.17 6.81
CA GLY A 58 -11.40 -2.24 7.21
C GLY A 58 -11.11 -3.25 6.11
N LEU A 59 -11.17 -2.88 4.82
CA LEU A 59 -10.97 -3.83 3.73
C LEU A 59 -9.50 -4.31 3.67
N PRO A 60 -9.20 -5.60 3.92
CA PRO A 60 -7.82 -6.07 4.08
C PRO A 60 -6.93 -5.84 2.85
N ASN A 61 -7.47 -5.98 1.64
CA ASN A 61 -6.73 -5.75 0.40
C ASN A 61 -6.36 -4.28 0.20
N VAL A 62 -7.25 -3.37 0.60
CA VAL A 62 -6.99 -1.92 0.53
C VAL A 62 -5.99 -1.50 1.60
N ILE A 63 -6.12 -2.04 2.82
CA ILE A 63 -5.16 -1.80 3.89
C ILE A 63 -3.77 -2.34 3.50
N GLY A 64 -3.70 -3.55 2.95
CA GLY A 64 -2.44 -4.16 2.49
C GLY A 64 -1.80 -3.37 1.35
N PHE A 65 -2.59 -2.92 0.38
CA PHE A 65 -2.13 -2.01 -0.68
C PHE A 65 -1.54 -0.71 -0.10
N MET A 66 -2.24 -0.09 0.85
CA MET A 66 -1.76 1.14 1.48
C MET A 66 -0.47 0.93 2.26
N ALA A 67 -0.39 -0.14 3.06
CA ALA A 67 0.84 -0.52 3.75
C ALA A 67 2.02 -0.67 2.76
N TYR A 68 1.80 -1.37 1.65
CA TYR A 68 2.82 -1.57 0.62
C TYR A 68 3.29 -0.26 -0.03
N THR A 69 2.36 0.57 -0.48
CA THR A 69 2.71 1.85 -1.11
C THR A 69 3.41 2.82 -0.16
N MET A 70 3.01 2.83 1.12
CA MET A 70 3.63 3.66 2.15
C MET A 70 5.03 3.16 2.50
N PHE A 71 5.24 1.83 2.58
CA PHE A 71 6.55 1.22 2.73
C PHE A 71 7.49 1.66 1.61
N LEU A 72 7.07 1.52 0.35
CA LEU A 72 7.87 1.93 -0.82
C LEU A 72 8.17 3.44 -0.85
N SER A 73 7.30 4.26 -0.25
CA SER A 73 7.48 5.71 -0.17
C SER A 73 8.36 6.15 1.00
N GLY A 74 8.90 5.22 1.79
CA GLY A 74 9.71 5.54 2.97
C GLY A 74 8.94 6.29 4.06
N LYS A 75 7.63 6.02 4.20
CA LYS A 75 6.80 6.60 5.28
C LYS A 75 7.18 6.03 6.64
N ASP A 76 6.65 6.68 7.69
CA ASP A 76 6.86 6.28 9.08
C ASP A 76 6.61 4.78 9.29
N SER A 77 7.64 4.09 9.79
CA SER A 77 7.65 2.63 9.85
C SER A 77 6.63 2.06 10.85
N GLN A 78 6.22 2.84 11.85
CA GLN A 78 5.20 2.43 12.82
C GLN A 78 3.79 2.49 12.20
N GLU A 79 3.49 3.56 11.46
CA GLU A 79 2.22 3.67 10.71
C GLU A 79 2.09 2.55 9.66
N VAL A 80 3.16 2.27 8.93
CA VAL A 80 3.21 1.18 7.94
C VAL A 80 3.01 -0.17 8.63
N TRP A 81 3.67 -0.40 9.77
CA TRP A 81 3.50 -1.63 10.55
C TRP A 81 2.06 -1.85 11.00
N ASP A 82 1.41 -0.81 11.52
CA ASP A 82 0.04 -0.93 12.02
C ASP A 82 -0.97 -1.24 10.89
N LEU A 83 -0.78 -0.65 9.71
CA LEU A 83 -1.54 -1.02 8.51
C LEU A 83 -1.26 -2.46 8.09
N ALA A 84 0.02 -2.84 7.98
CA ALA A 84 0.42 -4.19 7.59
C ALA A 84 -0.15 -5.26 8.54
N ARG A 85 -0.10 -5.01 9.85
CA ARG A 85 -0.67 -5.88 10.90
C ARG A 85 -2.18 -6.04 10.78
N ARG A 86 -2.91 -4.96 10.51
CA ARG A 86 -4.37 -5.01 10.29
C ARG A 86 -4.71 -5.83 9.04
N ALA A 87 -3.97 -5.62 7.94
CA ALA A 87 -4.14 -6.40 6.72
C ALA A 87 -3.82 -7.89 6.93
N HIS A 88 -2.71 -8.19 7.61
CA HIS A 88 -2.32 -9.55 7.98
C HIS A 88 -3.38 -10.27 8.83
N THR A 89 -3.95 -9.58 9.82
CA THR A 89 -5.07 -10.11 10.64
C THR A 89 -6.28 -10.46 9.77
N GLY A 90 -6.50 -9.70 8.70
CA GLY A 90 -7.48 -9.99 7.65
C GLY A 90 -7.05 -11.06 6.64
N LYS A 91 -5.98 -11.81 6.90
CA LYS A 91 -5.38 -12.84 6.04
C LYS A 91 -4.94 -12.34 4.66
N ASN A 92 -4.54 -11.07 4.57
CA ASN A 92 -4.05 -10.50 3.32
C ASN A 92 -2.55 -10.76 3.14
N ALA A 93 -2.17 -11.40 2.03
CA ALA A 93 -0.79 -11.77 1.72
C ALA A 93 0.16 -10.56 1.60
N VAL A 94 -0.33 -9.41 1.11
CA VAL A 94 0.47 -8.18 0.97
C VAL A 94 0.76 -7.57 2.35
N GLY A 95 -0.21 -7.60 3.26
CA GLY A 95 0.00 -7.24 4.66
C GLY A 95 1.06 -8.10 5.34
N THR A 96 0.99 -9.43 5.14
CA THR A 96 2.01 -10.37 5.62
C THR A 96 3.40 -10.04 5.06
N LEU A 97 3.49 -9.77 3.75
CA LEU A 97 4.73 -9.40 3.09
C LEU A 97 5.34 -8.13 3.69
N VAL A 98 4.55 -7.07 3.84
CA VAL A 98 5.03 -5.77 4.37
C VAL A 98 5.50 -5.90 5.83
N MET A 99 4.80 -6.67 6.65
CA MET A 99 5.29 -6.98 8.00
C MET A 99 6.66 -7.67 7.96
N GLY A 100 6.81 -8.67 7.09
CA GLY A 100 8.07 -9.38 6.93
C GLY A 100 9.22 -8.46 6.48
N MET A 101 8.98 -7.62 5.48
CA MET A 101 9.96 -6.63 4.99
C MET A 101 10.38 -5.63 6.07
N LEU A 102 9.44 -5.12 6.86
CA LEU A 102 9.74 -4.19 7.96
C LEU A 102 10.59 -4.83 9.06
N LEU A 103 10.37 -6.10 9.37
CA LEU A 103 11.21 -6.84 10.31
C LEU A 103 12.61 -7.07 9.73
N VAL A 104 12.73 -7.55 8.49
CA VAL A 104 14.04 -7.80 7.86
C VAL A 104 14.87 -6.52 7.74
N SER A 105 14.24 -5.41 7.37
CA SER A 105 14.89 -4.10 7.16
C SER A 105 15.25 -3.35 8.45
N GLU A 106 14.97 -3.95 9.61
CA GLU A 106 15.16 -3.36 10.93
C GLU A 106 14.43 -2.01 11.14
N GLN A 107 13.34 -1.75 10.42
CA GLN A 107 12.69 -0.43 10.38
C GLN A 107 11.72 -0.17 11.55
N ILE A 108 11.43 -1.14 12.40
CA ILE A 108 10.49 -0.97 13.53
C ILE A 108 11.27 -0.84 14.83
N ASN A 109 10.88 0.11 15.69
CA ASN A 109 11.51 0.40 17.00
C ASN A 109 11.58 -0.78 18.01
N MET A 110 11.23 -2.01 17.62
CA MET A 110 11.60 -3.22 18.36
C MET A 110 13.13 -3.38 18.53
N TYR A 111 13.94 -2.66 17.75
CA TYR A 111 15.41 -2.72 17.77
C TYR A 111 16.09 -1.73 18.71
N GLU A 112 15.43 -0.66 19.14
CA GLU A 112 16.06 0.40 19.95
C GLU A 112 16.51 -0.11 21.33
N ASN A 113 15.98 -1.25 21.79
CA ASN A 113 16.33 -1.88 23.08
C ASN A 113 16.68 -3.38 22.96
N GLY A 114 16.92 -3.88 21.74
CA GLY A 114 17.20 -5.28 21.47
C GLY A 114 18.67 -5.53 21.16
N GLY A 115 19.35 -6.32 21.98
CA GLY A 115 20.69 -6.83 21.64
C GLY A 115 20.70 -7.67 20.36
N GLU A 116 21.89 -8.05 19.90
CA GLU A 116 22.11 -8.74 18.61
C GLU A 116 21.25 -10.00 18.40
N GLN A 117 20.96 -10.74 19.46
CA GLN A 117 20.11 -11.93 19.38
C GLN A 117 18.67 -11.57 18.99
N ARG A 118 18.10 -10.53 19.59
CA ARG A 118 16.73 -10.08 19.28
C ARG A 118 16.62 -9.55 17.86
N ARG A 119 17.71 -8.95 17.34
CA ARG A 119 17.80 -8.54 15.93
C ARG A 119 17.74 -9.73 14.99
N ARG A 120 18.50 -10.80 15.30
CA ARG A 120 18.47 -12.04 14.52
C ARG A 120 17.10 -12.71 14.56
N ASP A 121 16.52 -12.88 15.75
CA ASP A 121 15.21 -13.53 15.91
C ASP A 121 14.10 -12.78 15.16
N SER A 122 14.16 -11.45 15.15
CA SER A 122 13.22 -10.60 14.42
C SER A 122 13.41 -10.71 12.89
N ARG A 123 14.65 -10.72 12.41
CA ARG A 123 14.95 -10.94 10.98
C ARG A 123 14.49 -12.33 10.51
N ALA A 124 14.75 -13.37 11.31
CA ALA A 124 14.26 -14.72 11.10
C ALA A 124 12.74 -14.74 10.93
N GLN A 125 12.02 -14.14 11.89
CA GLN A 125 10.56 -13.99 11.81
C GLN A 125 10.12 -13.23 10.55
N GLY A 126 10.87 -12.20 10.16
CA GLY A 126 10.65 -11.45 8.93
C GLY A 126 10.70 -12.33 7.69
N TYR A 127 11.74 -13.16 7.55
CA TYR A 127 11.86 -14.10 6.43
C TYR A 127 10.75 -15.16 6.43
N PHE A 128 10.34 -15.67 7.60
CA PHE A 128 9.19 -16.57 7.70
C PHE A 128 7.90 -15.93 7.16
N LEU A 129 7.62 -14.67 7.51
CA LEU A 129 6.44 -13.95 7.01
C LEU A 129 6.52 -13.71 5.50
N ILE A 130 7.69 -13.33 4.98
CA ILE A 130 7.90 -13.16 3.53
C ILE A 130 7.60 -14.48 2.81
N HIS A 131 8.19 -15.60 3.27
CA HIS A 131 7.95 -16.91 2.68
C HIS A 131 6.47 -17.35 2.74
N ASP A 132 5.77 -17.06 3.84
CA ASP A 132 4.33 -17.31 3.95
C ASP A 132 3.54 -16.48 2.94
N ALA A 133 3.87 -15.20 2.76
CA ALA A 133 3.24 -14.37 1.73
C ALA A 133 3.48 -14.91 0.31
N CYS A 134 4.70 -15.39 0.02
CA CYS A 134 5.05 -16.02 -1.26
C CYS A 134 4.26 -17.31 -1.49
N SER A 135 4.11 -18.15 -0.46
CA SER A 135 3.28 -19.36 -0.49
C SER A 135 1.80 -19.02 -0.75
N ASN A 136 1.35 -17.84 -0.29
CA ASN A 136 0.04 -17.27 -0.57
C ASN A 136 -0.02 -16.43 -1.86
N LYS A 137 0.88 -16.69 -2.81
CA LYS A 137 0.88 -16.13 -4.18
C LYS A 137 1.02 -14.60 -4.25
N VAL A 138 1.71 -13.98 -3.30
CA VAL A 138 1.92 -12.52 -3.33
C VAL A 138 2.61 -12.04 -4.61
N GLU A 139 3.49 -12.85 -5.22
CA GLU A 139 4.12 -12.57 -6.52
C GLU A 139 3.09 -12.37 -7.65
N GLN A 140 1.95 -13.07 -7.60
CA GLN A 140 0.88 -12.91 -8.59
C GLN A 140 0.04 -11.67 -8.31
N ILE A 141 -0.07 -11.27 -7.04
CA ILE A 141 -0.79 -10.08 -6.58
C ILE A 141 -0.01 -8.81 -6.91
N LEU A 142 1.32 -8.86 -6.79
CA LEU A 142 2.26 -7.75 -7.01
C LEU A 142 3.12 -7.97 -8.25
N ARG A 143 2.56 -8.58 -9.30
CA ARG A 143 3.31 -8.97 -10.52
C ARG A 143 4.04 -7.83 -11.25
N ARG A 144 3.69 -6.57 -10.96
CA ARG A 144 4.33 -5.37 -11.53
C ARG A 144 5.62 -4.98 -10.82
N ASP A 145 5.90 -5.60 -9.67
CA ASP A 145 7.13 -5.39 -8.92
C ASP A 145 8.03 -6.62 -9.06
N PRO A 146 9.07 -6.56 -9.92
CA PRO A 146 9.93 -7.71 -10.17
C PRO A 146 10.78 -8.09 -8.95
N SER A 147 11.00 -7.17 -7.99
CA SER A 147 11.81 -7.44 -6.80
C SER A 147 11.16 -8.45 -5.85
N ILE A 148 9.83 -8.62 -5.92
CA ILE A 148 9.10 -9.56 -5.07
C ILE A 148 9.51 -11.00 -5.33
N LYS A 149 9.82 -11.35 -6.59
CA LYS A 149 10.26 -12.70 -6.94
C LYS A 149 11.62 -13.03 -6.32
N ASP A 150 12.55 -12.10 -6.39
CA ASP A 150 13.89 -12.26 -5.81
C ASP A 150 13.78 -12.32 -4.28
N LEU A 151 12.97 -11.44 -3.69
CA LEU A 151 12.68 -11.45 -2.26
C LEU A 151 12.10 -12.79 -1.76
N CYS A 152 11.19 -13.40 -2.54
CA CYS A 152 10.62 -14.70 -2.24
C CYS A 152 11.66 -15.83 -2.30
N LYS A 153 12.59 -15.74 -3.26
CA LYS A 153 13.70 -16.68 -3.37
C LYS A 153 14.64 -16.55 -2.17
N ASP A 154 15.05 -15.34 -1.84
CA ASP A 154 15.96 -15.04 -0.73
C ASP A 154 15.36 -15.52 0.61
N ALA A 155 14.08 -15.24 0.87
CA ALA A 155 13.41 -15.69 2.09
C ALA A 155 13.39 -17.22 2.23
N LYS A 156 13.24 -17.95 1.12
CA LYS A 156 13.28 -19.41 1.12
C LYS A 156 14.68 -19.94 1.45
N GLU A 157 15.72 -19.32 0.89
CA GLU A 157 17.11 -19.67 1.18
C GLU A 157 17.45 -19.43 2.65
N GLN A 158 17.10 -18.25 3.18
CA GLN A 158 17.35 -17.90 4.59
C GLN A 158 16.67 -18.85 5.58
N ILE A 159 15.42 -19.26 5.33
CA ILE A 159 14.72 -20.23 6.18
C ILE A 159 15.42 -21.59 6.19
N ASN A 160 15.98 -22.02 5.05
CA ASN A 160 16.71 -23.29 4.99
C ASN A 160 18.03 -23.20 5.76
N ASP A 161 18.75 -22.09 5.65
CA ASP A 161 20.00 -21.86 6.37
C ASP A 161 19.78 -21.82 7.88
N GLU A 162 18.73 -21.17 8.36
CA GLU A 162 18.38 -21.14 9.78
C GLU A 162 17.95 -22.51 10.34
N ARG A 163 17.37 -23.39 9.51
CA ARG A 163 17.04 -24.76 9.91
C ARG A 163 18.27 -25.65 10.05
N ASN A 164 19.32 -25.38 9.27
CA ASN A 164 20.57 -26.15 9.30
C ASN A 164 21.52 -25.72 10.43
N TYR A 165 21.24 -24.58 11.09
CA TYR A 165 22.05 -24.03 12.18
C TYR A 165 21.57 -24.42 13.59
N LYS A 166 20.44 -25.13 13.71
CA LYS A 166 19.87 -25.65 14.97
C LYS A 166 20.13 -27.14 15.13
#